data_AF-A0A0P4W6P2-F1
#
_entry.id   AF-A0A0P4W6P2-F1
#
_cell.length_a   1.000
_cell.length_b   1.000
_cell.length_c   1.000
_cell.angle_alpha   90.00
_cell.angle_beta   90.00
_cell.angle_gamma   90.00
#
_symmetry.space_group_name_H-M   'P 1'
#
loop_
_entity.id
_entity.type
_entity.pdbx_description
1 polymer ?
#
loop_
_entity_poly.entity_id
_entity_poly.type
_entity_poly.pdbx_seq_one_letter_code
_entity_poly.pdbx_strand_id
1 'polypeptide(L)'
;MILLISSLLHPPYHLQTSPVLTTHLYSRLFENHSELITLFTKFRQLRTRDEQAESLELAEHATMVMNSIDEGIKAMDNVDFFFGLLHQIGASHRKIPGFKKEYFWVR
;
A
#
# COMPACT_ATOMS: atom_id res chain seq x y z
N MET A 1 -3.10 -5.35 -5.03
CA MET A 1 -3.77 -5.67 -3.74
C MET A 1 -3.89 -7.17 -3.49
N ILE A 2 -4.42 -7.99 -4.43
CA ILE A 2 -4.45 -9.46 -4.26
C ILE A 2 -3.04 -10.10 -4.19
N LEU A 3 -2.04 -9.56 -4.89
CA LEU A 3 -0.66 -10.04 -4.75
C LEU A 3 0.02 -9.63 -3.44
N LEU A 4 -0.42 -8.54 -2.80
CA LEU A 4 0.04 -8.15 -1.45
C LEU A 4 -0.45 -9.16 -0.41
N ILE A 5 -1.66 -9.71 -0.60
CA ILE A 5 -2.22 -10.77 0.26
C ILE A 5 -1.47 -12.09 0.04
N SER A 6 -1.04 -12.40 -1.19
CA SER A 6 -0.34 -13.67 -1.47
C SER A 6 1.06 -13.76 -0.85
N SER A 7 1.77 -12.64 -0.66
CA SER A 7 3.04 -12.59 0.08
C SER A 7 2.84 -12.53 1.60
N LEU A 8 1.63 -12.21 2.07
CA LEU A 8 1.24 -12.13 3.49
C LEU A 8 0.59 -13.41 4.01
N LEU A 9 0.42 -14.44 3.18
CA LEU A 9 -0.14 -15.73 3.60
C LEU A 9 0.89 -16.65 4.31
N HIS A 10 2.17 -16.24 4.41
CA HIS A 10 3.20 -16.99 5.17
C HIS A 10 4.28 -16.16 5.92
N PRO A 11 4.01 -15.00 6.56
CA PRO A 11 4.83 -14.52 7.65
C PRO A 11 4.21 -14.92 9.01
N PRO A 12 5.01 -15.25 10.03
CA PRO A 12 4.50 -15.52 11.36
C PRO A 12 3.75 -14.29 11.89
N TYR A 13 2.58 -14.54 12.49
CA TYR A 13 1.58 -13.58 13.01
C TYR A 13 2.09 -12.55 14.06
N HIS A 14 3.40 -12.45 14.28
CA HIS A 14 4.04 -11.62 15.31
C HIS A 14 4.88 -10.48 14.72
N LEU A 15 5.02 -10.39 13.39
CA LEU A 15 5.67 -9.26 12.75
C LEU A 15 4.67 -8.11 12.63
N GLN A 16 4.54 -7.35 13.71
CA GLN A 16 4.28 -5.91 13.63
C GLN A 16 5.12 -5.36 12.47
N THR A 17 4.46 -5.00 11.36
CA THR A 17 5.10 -4.90 10.03
C THR A 17 6.30 -3.97 10.11
N SER A 18 7.51 -4.56 10.07
CA SER A 18 8.74 -3.79 10.17
C SER A 18 8.76 -2.75 9.04
N PRO A 19 9.03 -1.45 9.33
CA PRO A 19 9.09 -0.38 8.33
C PRO A 19 9.97 -0.75 7.13
N VAL A 20 10.99 -1.59 7.37
CA VAL A 20 11.92 -2.08 6.36
C VAL A 20 11.23 -2.97 5.30
N LEU A 21 10.31 -3.85 5.72
CA LEU A 21 9.59 -4.74 4.80
C LEU A 21 8.59 -3.96 3.95
N THR A 22 7.94 -2.95 4.55
CA THR A 22 6.94 -2.14 3.87
C THR A 22 7.56 -1.22 2.84
N THR A 23 8.68 -0.56 3.18
CA THR A 23 9.39 0.31 2.24
C THR A 23 9.99 -0.51 1.08
N HIS A 24 10.47 -1.74 1.35
CA HIS A 24 10.96 -2.63 0.29
C HIS A 24 9.88 -2.98 -0.76
N LEU A 25 8.65 -3.27 -0.32
CA LEU A 25 7.54 -3.59 -1.23
C LEU A 25 7.17 -2.39 -2.12
N TYR A 26 7.19 -1.18 -1.55
CA TYR A 26 6.93 0.05 -2.31
C TYR A 26 8.06 0.39 -3.28
N SER A 27 9.32 0.17 -2.90
CA SER A 27 10.42 0.34 -3.85
C SER A 27 10.29 -0.60 -5.04
N ARG A 28 9.92 -1.86 -4.81
CA ARG A 28 9.63 -2.82 -5.89
C ARG A 28 8.46 -2.39 -6.78
N LEU A 29 7.42 -1.79 -6.19
CA LEU A 29 6.29 -1.24 -6.96
C LEU A 29 6.75 -0.15 -7.92
N PHE A 30 7.56 0.81 -7.45
CA PHE A 30 8.03 1.92 -8.28
C PHE A 30 9.16 1.53 -9.24
N GLU A 31 9.95 0.50 -8.93
CA GLU A 31 10.90 -0.10 -9.88
C GLU A 31 10.17 -0.68 -11.11
N ASN A 32 9.07 -1.41 -10.88
CA ASN A 32 8.30 -2.04 -11.95
C ASN A 32 7.34 -1.07 -12.66
N HIS A 33 6.88 -0.03 -11.96
CA HIS A 33 5.86 0.92 -12.41
C HIS A 33 6.21 2.35 -11.99
N SER A 34 7.33 2.85 -12.51
CA SER A 34 7.90 4.15 -12.14
C SER A 34 6.98 5.35 -12.38
N GLU A 35 5.97 5.20 -13.25
CA GLU A 35 4.94 6.21 -13.49
C GLU A 35 4.02 6.40 -12.27
N LEU A 36 3.82 5.38 -11.44
CA LEU A 36 2.87 5.44 -10.32
C LEU A 36 3.31 6.43 -9.24
N ILE A 37 4.61 6.65 -9.08
CA ILE A 37 5.11 7.60 -8.08
C ILE A 37 4.63 9.03 -8.35
N THR A 38 4.27 9.35 -9.59
CA THR A 38 3.76 10.67 -9.98
C THR A 38 2.41 11.01 -9.35
N LEU A 39 1.66 10.01 -8.88
CA LEU A 39 0.39 10.18 -8.17
C LEU A 39 0.58 10.69 -6.73
N PHE A 40 1.80 10.64 -6.19
CA PHE A 40 2.09 10.95 -4.79
C PHE A 40 2.74 12.31 -4.63
N THR A 41 1.94 13.35 -4.39
CA THR A 41 2.41 14.74 -4.35
C THR A 41 3.56 15.02 -3.38
N LYS A 42 3.62 14.29 -2.24
CA LYS A 42 4.64 14.48 -1.20
C LYS A 42 6.01 13.90 -1.55
N PHE A 43 6.06 12.85 -2.38
CA PHE A 43 7.29 12.09 -2.63
C PHE A 43 7.47 11.64 -4.09
N ARG A 44 6.76 12.26 -5.03
CA ARG A 44 6.88 12.00 -6.48
C ARG A 44 8.28 12.20 -7.06
N GLN A 45 9.16 12.89 -6.32
CA GLN A 45 10.54 13.15 -6.70
C GLN A 45 11.50 11.99 -6.42
N LEU A 46 11.13 11.01 -5.58
CA LEU A 46 12.04 9.94 -5.15
C LEU A 46 12.19 8.89 -6.26
N ARG A 47 13.17 9.06 -7.14
CA ARG A 47 13.32 8.22 -8.35
C ARG A 47 14.17 6.99 -8.11
N THR A 48 14.94 6.96 -7.03
CA THR A 48 15.85 5.87 -6.71
C THR A 48 15.40 5.08 -5.48
N ARG A 49 15.87 3.84 -5.36
CA ARG A 49 15.58 2.98 -4.21
C ARG A 49 16.09 3.58 -2.90
N ASP A 50 17.27 4.19 -2.95
CA ASP A 50 17.91 4.75 -1.76
C ASP A 50 17.12 5.97 -1.25
N GLU A 51 16.71 6.87 -2.15
CA GLU A 51 15.82 7.99 -1.81
C GLU A 51 14.47 7.53 -1.23
N GLN A 52 13.92 6.44 -1.75
CA GLN A 52 12.68 5.85 -1.25
C GLN A 52 12.88 5.19 0.12
N ALA A 53 14.01 4.51 0.34
CA ALA A 53 14.34 3.84 1.60
C ALA A 53 14.46 4.82 2.77
N GLU A 54 14.95 6.03 2.50
CA GLU A 54 15.17 7.07 3.51
C GLU A 54 13.98 8.02 3.70
N SER A 55 12.94 7.94 2.86
CA SER A 55 11.80 8.86 2.95
C SER A 55 10.84 8.51 4.08
N LEU A 56 10.70 9.45 5.00
CA LEU A 56 9.72 9.38 6.08
C LEU A 56 8.28 9.37 5.54
N GLU A 57 7.97 10.21 4.55
CA GLU A 57 6.63 10.31 3.98
C GLU A 57 6.20 9.02 3.26
N LEU A 58 7.14 8.34 2.60
CA LEU A 58 6.88 7.04 1.99
C LEU A 58 6.67 5.98 3.06
N ALA A 59 7.49 5.96 4.11
CA ALA A 59 7.35 5.04 5.23
C ALA A 59 6.01 5.20 5.97
N GLU A 60 5.58 6.44 6.21
CA GLU A 60 4.27 6.76 6.80
C GLU A 60 3.11 6.27 5.92
N HIS A 61 3.19 6.49 4.61
CA HIS A 61 2.16 6.03 3.68
C HIS A 61 2.09 4.51 3.62
N ALA A 62 3.24 3.83 3.54
CA ALA A 62 3.31 2.38 3.53
C ALA A 62 2.75 1.78 4.83
N THR A 63 3.04 2.42 5.98
CA THR A 63 2.48 2.03 7.29
C THR A 63 0.96 2.16 7.31
N MET A 64 0.40 3.26 6.78
CA MET A 64 -1.05 3.45 6.70
C MET A 64 -1.72 2.35 5.88
N VAL A 65 -1.15 1.99 4.73
CA VAL A 65 -1.68 0.92 3.88
C VAL A 65 -1.64 -0.43 4.58
N MET A 66 -0.53 -0.76 5.26
CA MET A 66 -0.45 -2.01 6.01
C MET A 66 -1.45 -2.09 7.18
N ASN A 67 -1.66 -0.97 7.89
CA ASN A 67 -2.65 -0.90 8.95
C ASN A 67 -4.08 -1.12 8.40
N SER A 68 -4.41 -0.51 7.25
CA SER A 68 -5.71 -0.73 6.61
C SER A 68 -5.90 -2.18 6.13
N ILE A 69 -4.82 -2.85 5.69
CA ILE A 69 -4.87 -4.28 5.34
C ILE A 69 -5.09 -5.13 6.60
N ASP A 70 -4.35 -4.88 7.67
CA ASP A 70 -4.47 -5.60 8.95
C ASP A 70 -5.86 -5.43 9.56
N GLU A 71 -6.41 -4.21 9.53
CA GLU A 71 -7.78 -3.92 9.94
C GLU A 71 -8.81 -4.67 9.10
N GLY A 72 -8.61 -4.74 7.78
CA GLY A 72 -9.46 -5.53 6.88
C GLY A 72 -9.41 -7.03 7.19
N ILE A 73 -8.23 -7.58 7.50
CA ILE A 73 -8.06 -8.99 7.90
C ILE A 73 -8.77 -9.27 9.22
N LYS A 74 -8.59 -8.41 10.23
CA LYS A 74 -9.24 -8.54 11.54
C LYS A 74 -10.76 -8.43 11.46
N ALA A 75 -11.27 -7.68 10.50
CA ALA A 75 -12.70 -7.50 10.30
C ALA A 75 -13.35 -8.55 9.39
N MET A 76 -12.63 -9.59 8.96
CA MET A 76 -13.20 -10.62 8.07
C MET A 76 -14.46 -11.30 8.65
N ASP A 77 -14.55 -11.42 9.98
CA ASP A 77 -15.72 -11.98 10.66
C ASP A 77 -16.89 -10.98 10.80
N ASN A 78 -16.65 -9.69 10.54
CA ASN A 78 -17.66 -8.63 10.49
C ASN A 78 -17.72 -8.04 9.08
N VAL A 79 -18.49 -8.73 8.22
CA VAL A 79 -18.59 -8.46 6.79
C VAL A 79 -19.07 -7.03 6.49
N ASP A 80 -19.99 -6.48 7.29
CA ASP A 80 -20.49 -5.11 7.11
C ASP A 80 -19.39 -4.08 7.33
N PHE A 81 -18.60 -4.24 8.40
CA PHE A 81 -17.45 -3.39 8.67
C PHE A 81 -16.40 -3.53 7.55
N PHE A 82 -16.10 -4.76 7.13
CA PHE A 82 -15.13 -5.02 6.07
C PHE A 82 -15.51 -4.30 4.77
N PHE A 83 -16.77 -4.40 4.32
CA PHE A 83 -17.21 -3.67 3.13
C PHE A 83 -17.25 -2.16 3.34
N GLY A 84 -17.56 -1.68 4.54
CA GLY A 84 -17.44 -0.26 4.90
C GLY A 84 -16.02 0.26 4.69
N LEU A 85 -15.03 -0.45 5.21
CA LEU A 85 -13.61 -0.13 5.05
C LEU A 85 -13.19 -0.10 3.57
N LEU A 86 -13.56 -1.14 2.80
CA LEU A 86 -13.26 -1.19 1.36
C LEU A 86 -13.89 -0.03 0.58
N HIS A 87 -15.15 0.31 0.87
CA HIS A 87 -15.82 1.44 0.24
C HIS A 87 -15.16 2.77 0.56
N GLN A 88 -14.73 2.97 1.81
CA GLN A 88 -14.01 4.17 2.23
C GLN A 88 -12.67 4.31 1.50
N ILE A 89 -11.86 3.25 1.47
CA ILE A 89 -10.57 3.23 0.78
C ILE A 89 -10.76 3.43 -0.74
N GLY A 90 -11.71 2.74 -1.35
CA GLY A 90 -12.00 2.91 -2.77
C GLY A 90 -12.52 4.31 -3.11
N ALA A 91 -13.31 4.93 -2.23
CA ALA A 91 -13.77 6.30 -2.40
C ALA A 91 -12.64 7.34 -2.27
N SER A 92 -11.67 7.11 -1.39
CA SER A 92 -10.51 8.02 -1.26
C SER A 92 -9.61 7.97 -2.49
N HIS A 93 -9.32 6.77 -3.02
CA HIS A 93 -8.45 6.62 -4.19
C HIS A 93 -9.05 7.18 -5.48
N ARG A 94 -10.37 7.07 -5.66
CA ARG A 94 -11.08 7.66 -6.81
C ARG A 94 -10.97 9.19 -6.90
N LYS A 95 -10.62 9.87 -5.80
CA LYS A 95 -10.45 11.33 -5.77
C LYS A 95 -9.06 11.78 -6.24
N ILE A 96 -8.11 10.86 -6.40
CA ILE A 96 -6.74 11.17 -6.80
C ILE A 96 -6.70 11.45 -8.32
N PRO A 97 -6.26 12.63 -8.77
CA PRO A 97 -6.12 12.92 -10.20
C PRO A 97 -5.20 11.91 -10.89
N GLY A 98 -5.63 11.38 -12.04
CA GLY A 98 -4.86 10.38 -12.79
C GLY A 98 -4.96 8.96 -12.24
N PHE A 99 -5.72 8.72 -11.17
CA PHE A 99 -6.00 7.38 -10.66
C PHE A 99 -6.70 6.52 -11.71
N LYS A 100 -6.28 5.25 -11.78
CA LYS A 100 -6.89 4.20 -12.60
C LYS A 100 -7.10 2.97 -11.74
N LYS A 101 -8.26 2.31 -11.87
CA LYS A 101 -8.62 1.13 -11.05
C LYS A 101 -7.63 -0.03 -11.26
N GLU A 102 -7.01 -0.09 -12.42
CA GLU A 102 -5.99 -1.06 -12.83
C GLU A 102 -4.76 -1.01 -11.91
N TYR A 103 -4.49 0.12 -11.26
CA TYR A 103 -3.36 0.27 -10.33
C TYR A 103 -3.51 -0.61 -9.06
N PHE A 104 -4.72 -1.06 -8.72
CA PHE A 104 -4.91 -2.05 -7.64
C PHE A 104 -4.56 -3.48 -8.06
N TRP A 105 -4.46 -3.74 -9.36
CA TRP A 105 -4.35 -5.08 -9.95
C TRP A 105 -3.08 -5.29 -10.77
N VAL A 106 -2.14 -4.35 -10.67
CA VAL A 106 -0.85 -4.43 -11.36
C VAL A 106 -0.21 -5.78 -11.07
N ARG A 107 0.11 -6.52 -12.14
CA ARG A 107 0.61 -7.90 -12.12
C ARG A 107 2.12 -7.93 -12.06
#